data_AF-X1RUJ7-F1
#
_entry.id   AF-X1RUJ7-F1
#
_cell.length_a   1.000
_cell.length_b   1.000
_cell.length_c   1.000
_cell.angle_alpha   90.00
_cell.angle_beta   90.00
_cell.angle_gamma   90.00
#
_symmetry.space_group_name_H-M   'P 1'
#
loop_
_entity.id
_entity.type
_entity.pdbx_description
1 polymer ?
#
loop_
_entity_poly.entity_id
_entity_poly.type
_entity_poly.pdbx_seq_one_letter_code
_entity_poly.pdbx_strand_id
1 'polypeptide(L)'
;RDVHLETAMLVTGLPAEKITKELRKKAKAVNFGLIYGMGARKLMEYAKEKYEVYMTLDEATTWRKAFFTRYPRLLEWHRRQIREVHEKHQVVSLIGRIRHLNNILSSDPQIAAEAERQAINSPDQGLASDITLLSAIEVDKILPPSEGKLAGLVHDQTLYIIREDRIDYWKDKVRNIMEHPPLEKFTSEKLSVPLKVDVTVSPYWS
;
A
#
# COMPACT_ATOMS: atom_id res chain seq x y z
N ARG A 1 -4.55 -2.87 -15.04
CA ARG A 1 -3.98 -1.52 -15.28
C ARG A 1 -2.57 -1.49 -14.71
N ASP A 2 -1.54 -1.16 -15.49
CA ASP A 2 -0.14 -1.11 -15.00
C ASP A 2 0.23 0.33 -14.61
N VAL A 3 0.14 0.62 -13.30
CA VAL A 3 0.42 1.94 -12.75
C VAL A 3 1.88 2.37 -12.87
N HIS A 4 2.82 1.42 -13.02
CA HIS A 4 4.23 1.74 -13.18
C HIS A 4 4.54 2.15 -14.62
N LEU A 5 3.92 1.46 -15.59
CA LEU A 5 3.99 1.84 -16.99
C LEU A 5 3.43 3.25 -17.21
N GLU A 6 2.27 3.56 -16.63
CA GLU A 6 1.66 4.89 -16.74
C GLU A 6 2.55 5.99 -16.16
N THR A 7 3.16 5.77 -14.99
CA THR A 7 4.14 6.72 -14.43
C THR A 7 5.35 6.87 -15.35
N ALA A 8 5.87 5.78 -15.92
CA ALA A 8 7.00 5.85 -16.83
C ALA A 8 6.68 6.69 -18.09
N MET A 9 5.52 6.44 -18.72
CA MET A 9 5.04 7.20 -19.87
C MET A 9 4.88 8.68 -19.53
N LEU A 10 4.27 8.97 -18.38
CA LEU A 10 4.03 10.33 -17.94
C LEU A 10 5.34 11.12 -17.74
N VAL A 11 6.30 10.53 -17.04
CA VAL A 11 7.52 11.25 -16.69
C VAL A 11 8.47 11.38 -17.89
N THR A 12 8.50 10.39 -18.77
CA THR A 12 9.39 10.39 -19.95
C THR A 12 8.77 11.04 -21.18
N GLY A 13 7.44 11.17 -21.24
CA GLY A 13 6.69 11.58 -22.43
C GLY A 13 6.69 10.51 -23.55
N LEU A 14 7.23 9.32 -23.30
CA LEU A 14 7.31 8.25 -24.28
C LEU A 14 6.00 7.45 -24.33
N PRO A 15 5.60 6.95 -25.51
CA PRO A 15 4.48 6.03 -25.63
C PRO A 15 4.84 4.65 -25.03
N ALA A 16 3.83 3.85 -24.69
CA ALA A 16 3.98 2.60 -23.94
C ALA A 16 4.98 1.62 -24.58
N GLU A 17 4.99 1.56 -25.91
CA GLU A 17 5.83 0.66 -26.71
C GLU A 17 7.32 1.02 -26.62
N LYS A 18 7.64 2.26 -26.23
CA LYS A 18 9.01 2.74 -26.04
C LYS A 18 9.47 2.67 -24.57
N ILE A 19 8.61 2.22 -23.66
CA ILE A 19 8.99 2.04 -22.25
C ILE A 19 9.78 0.74 -22.08
N THR A 20 11.05 0.89 -21.76
CA THR A 20 11.93 -0.24 -21.46
C THR A 20 11.65 -0.83 -20.07
N LYS A 21 12.10 -2.06 -19.84
CA LYS A 21 12.05 -2.69 -18.50
C LYS A 21 12.74 -1.83 -17.44
N GLU A 22 13.86 -1.21 -17.78
CA GLU A 22 14.61 -0.31 -16.88
C GLU A 22 13.81 0.95 -16.55
N LEU A 23 13.17 1.59 -17.54
CA LEU A 23 12.30 2.74 -17.28
C LEU A 23 11.10 2.36 -16.40
N ARG A 24 10.52 1.16 -16.61
CA ARG A 24 9.46 0.64 -15.75
C ARG A 24 9.96 0.34 -14.33
N LYS A 25 11.19 -0.18 -14.16
CA LYS A 25 11.85 -0.41 -12.86
C LYS A 25 12.06 0.92 -12.12
N LYS A 26 12.54 1.95 -12.84
CA LYS A 26 12.70 3.33 -12.33
C LYS A 26 11.36 3.92 -11.90
N ALA A 27 10.32 3.81 -12.72
CA ALA A 27 8.97 4.26 -12.37
C ALA A 27 8.37 3.49 -11.18
N LYS A 28 8.67 2.20 -11.03
CA LYS A 28 8.30 1.41 -9.83
C LYS A 28 8.93 2.00 -8.57
N ALA A 29 10.23 2.25 -8.58
CA ALA A 29 10.93 2.88 -7.46
C ALA A 29 10.34 4.26 -7.11
N VAL A 30 10.01 5.06 -8.14
CA VAL A 30 9.37 6.37 -7.97
C VAL A 30 7.97 6.26 -7.36
N ASN A 31 7.12 5.36 -7.84
CA ASN A 31 5.77 5.18 -7.29
C ASN A 31 5.83 4.83 -5.80
N PHE A 32 6.63 3.83 -5.41
CA PHE A 32 6.72 3.41 -4.01
C PHE A 32 7.47 4.40 -3.12
N GLY A 33 8.46 5.12 -3.64
CA GLY A 33 9.17 6.15 -2.88
C GLY A 33 8.31 7.39 -2.64
N LEU A 34 7.50 7.80 -3.62
CA LEU A 34 6.80 9.08 -3.57
C LEU A 34 5.36 9.02 -3.06
N ILE A 35 4.72 7.84 -3.03
CA ILE A 35 3.37 7.71 -2.45
C ILE A 35 3.34 8.22 -0.99
N TYR A 36 4.46 8.10 -0.28
CA TYR A 36 4.67 8.55 1.09
C TYR A 36 5.49 9.84 1.22
N GLY A 37 5.69 10.57 0.11
CA GLY A 37 6.22 11.92 0.16
C GLY A 37 7.75 12.07 0.24
N MET A 38 8.54 11.05 -0.12
CA MET A 38 10.02 11.17 -0.06
C MET A 38 10.55 12.40 -0.82
N GLY A 39 11.59 13.03 -0.26
CA GLY A 39 12.39 14.03 -0.96
C GLY A 39 13.28 13.42 -2.04
N ALA A 40 13.78 14.21 -2.98
CA ALA A 40 14.56 13.73 -4.12
C ALA A 40 15.83 12.95 -3.72
N ARG A 41 16.58 13.43 -2.71
CA ARG A 41 17.78 12.72 -2.21
C ARG A 41 17.44 11.35 -1.62
N LYS A 42 16.40 11.28 -0.79
CA LYS A 42 15.95 10.02 -0.18
C LYS A 42 15.33 9.06 -1.21
N LEU A 43 14.65 9.60 -2.23
CA LEU A 43 14.18 8.80 -3.36
C LEU A 43 15.35 8.14 -4.10
N MET A 44 16.43 8.87 -4.34
CA MET A 44 17.63 8.34 -4.99
C MET A 44 18.27 7.20 -4.17
N GLU A 45 18.43 7.40 -2.86
CA GLU A 45 18.94 6.37 -1.94
C GLU A 45 18.04 5.13 -1.92
N TYR A 46 16.73 5.33 -1.74
CA TYR A 46 15.72 4.27 -1.74
C TYR A 46 15.70 3.48 -3.06
N ALA A 47 15.74 4.18 -4.20
CA ALA A 47 15.73 3.56 -5.53
C ALA A 47 16.97 2.67 -5.74
N LYS A 48 18.13 3.12 -5.28
CA LYS A 48 19.37 2.35 -5.32
C LYS A 48 19.30 1.12 -4.41
N GLU A 49 18.91 1.29 -3.16
CA GLU A 49 18.93 0.21 -2.15
C GLU A 49 17.86 -0.85 -2.38
N LYS A 50 16.65 -0.45 -2.80
CA LYS A 50 15.51 -1.37 -2.92
C LYS A 50 15.30 -1.92 -4.33
N TYR A 51 15.77 -1.20 -5.34
CA TYR A 51 15.53 -1.56 -6.73
C TYR A 51 16.78 -1.55 -7.60
N GLU A 52 17.98 -1.29 -7.05
CA GLU A 52 19.23 -1.17 -7.81
C GLU A 52 19.11 -0.16 -8.97
N VAL A 53 18.27 0.87 -8.77
CA VAL A 53 18.06 1.94 -9.75
C VAL A 53 18.92 3.12 -9.35
N TYR A 54 19.87 3.47 -10.22
CA TYR A 54 20.75 4.61 -10.03
C TYR A 54 20.10 5.84 -10.68
N MET A 55 20.03 6.93 -9.93
CA MET A 55 19.52 8.21 -10.40
C MET A 55 20.50 9.30 -10.01
N THR A 56 20.63 10.34 -10.83
CA THR A 56 21.25 11.59 -10.36
C THR A 56 20.24 12.36 -9.49
N LEU A 57 20.73 13.34 -8.71
CA LEU A 57 19.84 14.21 -7.94
C LEU A 57 18.89 15.02 -8.83
N ASP A 58 19.36 15.45 -10.00
CA ASP A 58 18.56 16.18 -10.98
C ASP A 58 17.44 15.31 -11.56
N GLU A 59 17.77 14.06 -11.92
CA GLU A 59 16.78 13.09 -12.33
C GLU A 59 15.75 12.84 -11.23
N ALA A 60 16.19 12.53 -10.00
CA ALA A 60 15.27 12.29 -8.89
C ALA A 60 14.34 13.48 -8.63
N THR A 61 14.85 14.71 -8.80
CA THR A 61 14.06 15.95 -8.68
C THR A 61 13.03 16.07 -9.80
N THR A 62 13.43 15.81 -11.04
CA THR A 62 12.55 15.83 -12.23
C THR A 62 11.44 14.80 -12.11
N TRP A 63 11.77 13.55 -11.77
CA TRP A 63 10.81 12.47 -11.56
C TRP A 63 9.83 12.81 -10.43
N ARG A 64 10.33 13.36 -9.32
CA ARG A 64 9.49 13.80 -8.21
C ARG A 64 8.52 14.90 -8.62
N LYS A 65 8.99 15.91 -9.34
CA LYS A 65 8.15 17.02 -9.81
C LYS A 65 7.04 16.49 -10.71
N ALA A 66 7.39 15.68 -11.73
CA ALA A 66 6.42 15.12 -12.66
C ALA A 66 5.35 14.26 -11.96
N PHE A 67 5.76 13.41 -11.00
CA PHE A 67 4.84 12.59 -10.21
C PHE A 67 3.79 13.44 -9.47
N PHE A 68 4.21 14.46 -8.72
CA PHE A 68 3.27 15.29 -7.96
C PHE A 68 2.50 16.30 -8.81
N THR A 69 3.01 16.70 -9.97
CA THR A 69 2.22 17.44 -10.96
C THR A 69 1.06 16.60 -11.49
N ARG A 70 1.26 15.29 -11.68
CA ARG A 70 0.21 14.37 -12.11
C ARG A 70 -0.79 14.02 -11.01
N TYR A 71 -0.32 13.94 -9.76
CA TYR A 71 -1.12 13.57 -8.60
C TYR A 71 -1.12 14.70 -7.54
N PRO A 72 -1.65 15.89 -7.86
CA PRO A 72 -1.58 17.05 -6.97
C PRO A 72 -2.32 16.81 -5.64
N ARG A 73 -3.42 16.03 -5.67
CA ARG A 73 -4.21 15.66 -4.49
C ARG A 73 -3.43 14.84 -3.46
N LEU A 74 -2.34 14.15 -3.86
CA LEU A 74 -1.47 13.47 -2.89
C LEU A 74 -0.78 14.47 -1.96
N LEU A 75 -0.26 15.58 -2.50
CA LEU A 75 0.38 16.61 -1.68
C LEU A 75 -0.61 17.33 -0.77
N GLU A 76 -1.83 17.56 -1.25
CA GLU A 76 -2.92 18.10 -0.42
C GLU A 76 -3.23 17.16 0.75
N TRP A 77 -3.33 15.87 0.46
CA TRP A 77 -3.56 14.84 1.47
C TRP A 77 -2.39 14.73 2.46
N HIS A 78 -1.14 14.72 2.00
CA HIS A 78 0.05 14.72 2.89
C HIS A 78 0.03 15.91 3.85
N ARG A 79 -0.20 17.12 3.33
CA ARG A 79 -0.30 18.34 4.16
C ARG A 79 -1.45 18.27 5.17
N ARG A 80 -2.57 17.68 4.78
CA ARG A 80 -3.70 17.45 5.69
C ARG A 80 -3.33 16.49 6.80
N GLN A 81 -2.71 15.36 6.49
CA GLN A 81 -2.27 14.38 7.50
C GLN A 81 -1.25 14.96 8.47
N ILE A 82 -0.27 15.73 7.97
CA ILE A 82 0.72 16.42 8.81
C ILE A 82 0.02 17.41 9.76
N ARG A 83 -0.90 18.23 9.24
CA ARG A 83 -1.66 19.18 10.07
C ARG A 83 -2.48 18.47 11.15
N GLU A 84 -3.20 17.42 10.77
CA GLU A 84 -4.04 16.65 11.68
C GLU A 84 -3.22 16.00 12.81
N VAL A 85 -2.02 15.45 12.52
CA VAL A 85 -1.17 14.87 13.56
C VAL A 85 -0.57 15.93 14.48
N HIS A 86 -0.24 17.13 13.99
CA HIS A 86 0.21 18.23 14.84
C HIS A 86 -0.90 18.74 15.77
N GLU A 87 -2.16 18.70 15.33
CA GLU A 87 -3.29 19.15 16.14
C GLU A 87 -3.78 18.08 17.14
N LYS A 88 -3.80 16.81 16.72
CA LYS A 88 -4.47 15.72 17.45
C LYS A 88 -3.49 14.71 18.06
N HIS A 89 -2.23 14.75 17.65
CA HIS A 89 -1.17 13.80 18.03
C HIS A 89 -1.52 12.33 17.73
N GLN A 90 -2.43 12.12 16.78
CA GLN A 90 -2.90 10.80 16.38
C GLN A 90 -3.41 10.84 14.94
N VAL A 91 -3.44 9.67 14.32
CA VAL A 91 -4.07 9.43 13.03
C VAL A 91 -5.08 8.31 13.13
N VAL A 92 -6.10 8.36 12.28
CA VAL A 92 -7.24 7.44 12.31
C VAL A 92 -7.38 6.82 10.92
N SER A 93 -7.44 5.48 10.86
CA SER A 93 -7.76 4.75 9.63
C SER A 93 -9.24 4.92 9.25
N LEU A 94 -9.61 4.53 8.04
CA LEU A 94 -10.99 4.61 7.53
C LEU A 94 -12.03 3.91 8.42
N ILE A 95 -11.64 2.82 9.09
CA ILE A 95 -12.54 2.05 9.96
C ILE A 95 -12.40 2.41 11.45
N GLY A 96 -11.72 3.52 11.77
CA GLY A 96 -11.66 4.06 13.13
C GLY A 96 -10.48 3.61 13.99
N ARG A 97 -9.58 2.75 13.49
CA ARG A 97 -8.36 2.40 14.23
C ARG A 97 -7.46 3.62 14.42
N ILE A 98 -7.08 3.89 15.67
CA ILE A 98 -6.26 5.04 16.07
C ILE A 98 -4.81 4.62 16.26
N ARG A 99 -3.87 5.42 15.74
CA ARG A 99 -2.45 5.36 16.09
C ARG A 99 -2.04 6.68 16.73
N HIS A 100 -1.61 6.63 17.98
CA HIS A 100 -1.02 7.78 18.66
C HIS A 100 0.43 7.99 18.17
N LEU A 101 0.77 9.25 17.90
CA LEU A 101 2.05 9.69 17.36
C LEU A 101 2.62 10.83 18.20
N ASN A 102 2.74 10.61 19.51
CA ASN A 102 3.21 11.62 20.47
C ASN A 102 4.62 12.17 20.16
N ASN A 103 5.43 11.43 19.40
CA ASN A 103 6.73 11.88 18.90
C ASN A 103 6.66 13.15 18.04
N ILE A 104 5.47 13.52 17.54
CA ILE A 104 5.25 14.80 16.84
C ILE A 104 5.53 16.01 17.73
N LEU A 105 5.41 15.86 19.06
CA LEU A 105 5.68 16.89 20.06
C LEU A 105 7.17 17.03 20.39
N SER A 106 8.03 16.18 19.83
CA SER A 106 9.47 16.22 20.10
C SER A 106 10.08 17.54 19.62
N SER A 107 10.95 18.12 20.44
CA SER A 107 11.79 19.24 20.04
C SER A 107 12.91 18.83 19.06
N ASP A 108 13.21 17.53 18.95
CA ASP A 108 14.12 16.99 17.94
C ASP A 108 13.42 16.97 16.57
N PRO A 109 13.90 17.78 15.59
CA PRO A 109 13.28 17.86 14.27
C PRO A 109 13.26 16.53 13.51
N GLN A 110 14.23 15.65 13.78
CA GLN A 110 14.35 14.36 13.10
C GLN A 110 13.28 13.39 13.58
N ILE A 111 12.99 13.39 14.89
CA ILE A 111 11.92 12.60 15.52
C ILE A 111 10.55 13.13 15.08
N ALA A 112 10.34 14.44 15.10
CA ALA A 112 9.09 15.05 14.64
C ALA A 112 8.83 14.75 13.15
N ALA A 113 9.84 14.88 12.30
CA ALA A 113 9.72 14.56 10.88
C ALA A 113 9.45 13.06 10.62
N GLU A 114 9.92 12.16 11.49
CA GLU A 114 9.53 10.74 11.43
C GLU A 114 8.08 10.52 11.82
N ALA A 115 7.58 11.22 12.85
CA ALA A 115 6.17 11.18 13.22
C ALA A 115 5.27 11.71 12.07
N GLU A 116 5.67 12.76 11.37
CA GLU A 116 4.96 13.26 10.18
C GLU A 116 4.90 12.20 9.06
N ARG A 117 6.00 11.50 8.80
CA ARG A 117 6.02 10.40 7.81
C ARG A 117 5.11 9.25 8.25
N GLN A 118 5.12 8.92 9.54
CA GLN A 118 4.23 7.89 10.08
C GLN A 118 2.77 8.32 9.98
N ALA A 119 2.45 9.60 10.17
CA ALA A 119 1.09 10.11 10.03
C ALA A 119 0.58 9.98 8.60
N ILE A 120 1.44 10.20 7.61
CA ILE A 120 1.13 9.94 6.20
C ILE A 120 0.88 8.45 5.96
N ASN A 121 1.76 7.57 6.43
CA ASN A 121 1.72 6.17 6.02
C ASN A 121 0.66 5.33 6.76
N SER A 122 0.39 5.68 8.02
CA SER A 122 -0.39 4.81 8.92
C SER A 122 -1.85 4.63 8.54
N PRO A 123 -2.60 5.64 8.05
CA PRO A 123 -3.98 5.44 7.62
C PRO A 123 -4.10 4.40 6.51
N ASP A 124 -3.24 4.48 5.49
CA ASP A 124 -3.27 3.61 4.32
C ASP A 124 -2.83 2.17 4.66
N GLN A 125 -1.66 2.03 5.30
CA GLN A 125 -1.15 0.72 5.74
C GLN A 125 -2.05 0.11 6.80
N GLY A 126 -2.65 0.97 7.63
CA GLY A 126 -3.61 0.58 8.62
C GLY A 126 -4.80 -0.08 7.94
N LEU A 127 -5.48 0.65 7.05
CA LEU A 127 -6.65 0.14 6.34
C LEU A 127 -6.35 -1.16 5.57
N ALA A 128 -5.20 -1.25 4.90
CA ALA A 128 -4.80 -2.48 4.20
C ALA A 128 -4.68 -3.70 5.15
N SER A 129 -4.09 -3.50 6.33
CA SER A 129 -3.99 -4.55 7.35
C SER A 129 -5.36 -4.91 7.91
N ASP A 130 -6.21 -3.89 8.13
CA ASP A 130 -7.56 -4.06 8.66
C ASP A 130 -8.44 -4.87 7.68
N ILE A 131 -8.40 -4.54 6.38
CA ILE A 131 -9.07 -5.31 5.32
C ILE A 131 -8.63 -6.77 5.35
N THR A 132 -7.31 -7.02 5.39
CA THR A 132 -6.75 -8.38 5.37
C THR A 132 -7.23 -9.19 6.57
N LEU A 133 -7.19 -8.59 7.78
CA LEU A 133 -7.66 -9.23 9.00
C LEU A 133 -9.17 -9.49 9.01
N LEU A 134 -9.97 -8.51 8.57
CA LEU A 134 -11.42 -8.67 8.49
C LEU A 134 -11.79 -9.81 7.54
N SER A 135 -11.18 -9.87 6.36
CA SER A 135 -11.40 -10.96 5.42
C SER A 135 -10.95 -12.31 5.98
N ALA A 136 -9.81 -12.37 6.68
CA ALA A 136 -9.34 -13.60 7.32
C ALA A 136 -10.33 -14.10 8.38
N ILE A 137 -10.86 -13.21 9.22
CA ILE A 137 -11.88 -13.52 10.23
C ILE A 137 -13.16 -14.04 9.59
N GLU A 138 -13.62 -13.41 8.50
CA GLU A 138 -14.84 -13.87 7.82
C GLU A 138 -14.67 -15.25 7.18
N VAL A 139 -13.50 -15.57 6.63
CA VAL A 139 -13.20 -16.93 6.14
C VAL A 139 -13.16 -17.93 7.30
N ASP A 140 -12.45 -17.61 8.38
CA ASP A 140 -12.28 -18.51 9.53
C ASP A 140 -13.61 -18.90 10.19
N LYS A 141 -14.59 -17.97 10.25
CA LYS A 141 -15.95 -18.24 10.74
C LYS A 141 -16.70 -19.33 9.98
N ILE A 142 -16.42 -19.48 8.68
CA ILE A 142 -17.18 -20.37 7.78
C ILE A 142 -16.38 -21.59 7.31
N LEU A 143 -15.05 -21.59 7.47
CA LEU A 143 -14.17 -22.67 7.07
C LEU A 143 -14.20 -23.78 8.13
N PRO A 144 -14.81 -24.94 7.84
CA PRO A 144 -14.84 -26.01 8.83
C PRO A 144 -13.43 -26.61 8.99
N PRO A 145 -13.02 -26.97 10.22
CA PRO A 145 -11.71 -27.57 10.48
C PRO A 145 -11.42 -28.86 9.69
N SER A 146 -12.47 -29.55 9.21
CA SER A 146 -12.37 -30.75 8.38
C SER A 146 -12.03 -30.46 6.90
N GLU A 147 -12.12 -29.20 6.47
CA GLU A 147 -11.82 -28.77 5.09
C GLU A 147 -10.60 -27.85 5.03
N GLY A 148 -10.19 -27.23 6.13
CA GLY A 148 -8.99 -26.42 6.14
C GLY A 148 -8.81 -25.57 7.39
N LYS A 149 -7.79 -24.70 7.33
CA LYS A 149 -7.48 -23.71 8.36
C LYS A 149 -6.72 -22.52 7.79
N LEU A 150 -6.81 -21.37 8.45
CA LEU A 150 -5.86 -20.27 8.27
C LEU A 150 -4.49 -20.71 8.82
N ALA A 151 -3.48 -20.69 7.96
CA ALA A 151 -2.11 -21.10 8.30
C ALA A 151 -1.21 -19.91 8.65
N GLY A 152 -1.49 -18.73 8.10
CA GLY A 152 -0.70 -17.53 8.40
C GLY A 152 -1.19 -16.28 7.69
N LEU A 153 -0.62 -15.15 8.09
CA LEU A 153 -0.82 -13.84 7.50
C LEU A 153 0.56 -13.25 7.16
N VAL A 154 0.71 -12.75 5.95
CA VAL A 154 1.97 -12.14 5.47
C VAL A 154 1.65 -10.82 4.81
N HIS A 155 1.79 -9.73 5.56
CA HIS A 155 1.39 -8.38 5.13
C HIS A 155 -0.07 -8.32 4.64
N ASP A 156 -0.28 -8.27 3.33
CA ASP A 156 -1.55 -8.20 2.62
C ASP A 156 -2.06 -9.57 2.13
N GLN A 157 -1.39 -10.66 2.52
CA GLN A 157 -1.71 -12.01 2.09
C GLN A 157 -2.25 -12.87 3.24
N THR A 158 -3.27 -13.68 2.92
CA THR A 158 -3.83 -14.71 3.77
C THR A 158 -3.43 -16.08 3.25
N LEU A 159 -2.84 -16.92 4.11
CA LEU A 159 -2.38 -18.26 3.74
C LEU A 159 -3.32 -19.29 4.37
N TYR A 160 -3.84 -20.20 3.54
CA TYR A 160 -4.73 -21.27 3.98
C TYR A 160 -4.16 -22.64 3.62
N ILE A 161 -4.37 -23.61 4.51
CA ILE A 161 -4.23 -25.03 4.19
C ILE A 161 -5.64 -25.56 3.96
N ILE A 162 -5.92 -26.05 2.76
CA ILE A 162 -7.24 -26.51 2.32
C ILE A 162 -7.13 -27.96 1.86
N ARG A 163 -8.14 -28.77 2.16
CA ARG A 163 -8.29 -30.14 1.68
C ARG A 163 -8.39 -30.14 0.15
N GLU A 164 -7.67 -31.04 -0.50
CA GLU A 164 -7.42 -31.00 -1.95
C GLU A 164 -8.71 -30.93 -2.80
N ASP A 165 -9.71 -31.76 -2.47
CA ASP A 165 -11.03 -31.81 -3.11
C ASP A 165 -11.91 -30.57 -2.88
N ARG A 166 -11.48 -29.63 -2.02
CA ARG A 166 -12.20 -28.40 -1.67
C ARG A 166 -11.49 -27.13 -2.13
N ILE A 167 -10.32 -27.26 -2.77
CA ILE A 167 -9.48 -26.12 -3.19
C ILE A 167 -10.24 -25.15 -4.08
N ASP A 168 -10.89 -25.61 -5.15
CA ASP A 168 -11.55 -24.70 -6.10
C ASP A 168 -12.70 -23.92 -5.46
N TYR A 169 -13.50 -24.60 -4.63
CA TYR A 169 -14.57 -23.95 -3.86
C TYR A 169 -14.01 -22.86 -2.94
N TRP A 170 -13.00 -23.18 -2.13
CA TRP A 170 -12.44 -22.22 -1.17
C TRP A 170 -11.64 -21.11 -1.83
N LYS A 171 -10.95 -21.39 -2.94
CA LYS A 171 -10.25 -20.39 -3.74
C LYS A 171 -11.18 -19.26 -4.19
N ASP A 172 -12.33 -19.60 -4.77
CA ASP A 172 -13.29 -18.58 -5.22
C ASP A 172 -14.02 -17.93 -4.04
N LYS A 173 -14.31 -18.68 -2.97
CA LYS A 173 -14.93 -18.13 -1.76
C LYS A 173 -14.04 -17.11 -1.04
N VAL A 174 -12.76 -17.46 -0.82
CA VAL A 174 -11.76 -16.57 -0.21
C VAL A 174 -11.54 -15.34 -1.08
N ARG A 175 -11.40 -15.51 -2.40
CA ARG A 175 -11.29 -14.38 -3.33
C ARG A 175 -12.46 -13.41 -3.16
N ASN A 176 -13.69 -13.92 -3.17
CA ASN A 176 -14.88 -13.10 -3.05
C ASN A 176 -14.90 -12.31 -1.72
N ILE A 177 -14.56 -12.94 -0.60
CA ILE A 177 -14.51 -12.30 0.72
C ILE A 177 -13.41 -11.23 0.80
N MET A 178 -12.25 -11.47 0.18
CA MET A 178 -11.15 -10.50 0.16
C MET A 178 -11.40 -9.32 -0.81
N GLU A 179 -12.17 -9.54 -1.88
CA GLU A 179 -12.61 -8.47 -2.78
C GLU A 179 -13.75 -7.64 -2.19
N HIS A 180 -14.51 -8.22 -1.24
CA HIS A 180 -15.66 -7.60 -0.58
C HIS A 180 -15.56 -7.71 0.95
N PRO A 181 -14.51 -7.13 1.58
CA PRO A 181 -14.40 -7.12 3.03
C PRO A 181 -15.60 -6.38 3.63
N PRO A 182 -16.09 -6.78 4.82
CA PRO A 182 -17.31 -6.25 5.43
C PRO A 182 -17.08 -4.87 6.08
N LEU A 183 -16.60 -3.89 5.31
CA LEU A 183 -16.26 -2.55 5.77
C LEU A 183 -17.50 -1.76 6.20
N GLU A 184 -18.67 -2.08 5.64
CA GLU A 184 -19.97 -1.47 5.97
C GLU A 184 -20.37 -1.67 7.44
N LYS A 185 -19.75 -2.63 8.13
CA LYS A 185 -19.93 -2.82 9.58
C LYS A 185 -19.25 -1.71 10.40
N PHE A 186 -18.29 -0.99 9.82
CA PHE A 186 -17.45 -0.01 10.53
C PHE A 186 -17.52 1.41 9.95
N THR A 187 -17.86 1.55 8.67
CA THR A 187 -17.93 2.84 8.00
C THR A 187 -19.03 2.86 6.94
N SER A 188 -19.66 4.02 6.74
CA SER A 188 -20.59 4.26 5.62
C SER A 188 -19.87 4.67 4.34
N GLU A 189 -18.56 4.97 4.42
CA GLU A 189 -17.74 5.29 3.27
C GLU A 189 -17.50 4.06 2.40
N LYS A 190 -17.59 4.24 1.08
CA LYS A 190 -17.33 3.19 0.10
C LYS A 190 -15.95 3.37 -0.51
N LEU A 191 -15.26 2.27 -0.75
CA LEU A 191 -14.04 2.28 -1.54
C LEU A 191 -14.37 2.77 -2.96
N SER A 192 -13.66 3.80 -3.41
CA SER A 192 -13.82 4.36 -4.75
C SER A 192 -13.15 3.51 -5.85
N VAL A 193 -12.35 2.52 -5.44
CA VAL A 193 -11.61 1.60 -6.31
C VAL A 193 -11.86 0.17 -5.83
N PRO A 194 -12.17 -0.78 -6.72
CA PRO A 194 -12.37 -2.17 -6.33
C PRO A 194 -11.07 -2.80 -5.85
N LEU A 195 -11.17 -3.68 -4.84
CA LEU A 195 -10.08 -4.53 -4.42
C LEU A 195 -9.99 -5.70 -5.39
N LYS A 196 -8.78 -5.98 -5.89
CA LYS A 196 -8.52 -7.14 -6.75
C LYS A 196 -7.66 -8.12 -5.97
N VAL A 197 -8.03 -9.40 -6.00
CA VAL A 197 -7.32 -10.46 -5.27
C VAL A 197 -6.76 -11.47 -6.26
N ASP A 198 -5.45 -11.66 -6.22
CA ASP A 198 -4.77 -12.73 -6.96
C ASP A 198 -4.62 -13.94 -6.02
N VAL A 199 -5.03 -15.13 -6.49
CA VAL A 199 -4.98 -16.37 -5.69
C VAL A 199 -4.03 -17.35 -6.35
N THR A 200 -3.09 -17.87 -5.57
CA THR A 200 -2.15 -18.93 -5.98
C THR A 200 -2.40 -20.18 -5.14
N VAL A 201 -2.37 -21.34 -5.78
CA VAL A 201 -2.50 -22.64 -5.12
C VAL A 201 -1.20 -23.40 -5.37
N SER A 202 -0.64 -23.97 -4.31
CA SER A 202 0.59 -24.76 -4.38
C SER A 202 0.60 -25.81 -3.26
N PRO A 203 1.19 -27.00 -3.48
CA PRO A 203 1.36 -28.00 -2.43
C PRO A 203 2.36 -27.58 -1.33
N TYR A 204 3.19 -26.56 -1.60
CA TYR A 204 4.14 -25.99 -0.65
C TYR A 204 4.30 -24.49 -0.87
N TRP A 205 4.78 -23.79 0.14
CA TRP A 205 5.06 -22.35 0.04
C TRP A 205 6.45 -22.13 -0.57
N SER A 206 6.52 -21.29 -1.60
CA SER A 206 7.75 -20.93 -2.34
C SER A 206 8.10 -19.46 -2.19
#